data_AF-A0A815Q517-F1
#
_entry.id   AF-A0A815Q517-F1
#
_cell.length_a   1.000
_cell.length_b   1.000
_cell.length_c   1.000
_cell.angle_alpha   90.00
_cell.angle_beta   90.00
_cell.angle_gamma   90.00
#
_symmetry.space_group_name_H-M   'P 1'
#
loop_
_entity.id
_entity.type
_entity.pdbx_description
1 polymer ?
#
loop_
_entity_poly.entity_id
_entity_poly.type
_entity_poly.pdbx_seq_one_letter_code
_entity_poly.pdbx_strand_id
1 'polypeptide(L)'
;MQNQTFIHQMHTNDDTNMIINEFDRIEAMKEKSKNAARSRREKENAEFFELAKLLPLPHAITDQLDKASIIRLTTSYLKMRAIIPEGNLMI
;
A
#
# COMPACT_ATOMS: atom_id res chain seq x y z
N MET A 1 -13.59 -9.53 -57.19
CA MET A 1 -13.98 -10.09 -55.87
C MET A 1 -12.81 -10.20 -54.88
N GLN A 2 -11.60 -10.58 -55.29
CA GLN A 2 -10.46 -10.74 -54.36
C GLN A 2 -10.02 -9.44 -53.64
N ASN A 3 -10.12 -8.26 -54.28
CA ASN A 3 -9.78 -6.98 -53.63
C ASN A 3 -10.72 -6.57 -52.49
N GLN A 4 -12.03 -6.88 -52.60
CA GLN A 4 -13.00 -6.52 -51.55
C GLN A 4 -12.75 -7.33 -50.27
N THR A 5 -12.40 -8.60 -50.42
CA THR A 5 -12.07 -9.50 -49.32
C THR A 5 -10.79 -9.06 -48.59
N PHE A 6 -9.78 -8.61 -49.34
CA PHE A 6 -8.52 -8.15 -48.76
C PHE A 6 -8.69 -6.87 -47.94
N ILE A 7 -9.45 -5.88 -48.44
CA ILE A 7 -9.72 -4.64 -47.70
C ILE A 7 -10.53 -4.90 -46.41
N HIS A 8 -11.53 -5.78 -46.47
CA HIS A 8 -12.28 -6.17 -45.27
C HIS A 8 -11.38 -6.87 -44.24
N GLN A 9 -10.51 -7.79 -44.69
CA GLN A 9 -9.56 -8.49 -43.82
C GLN A 9 -8.53 -7.54 -43.17
N MET A 10 -8.03 -6.55 -43.92
CA MET A 10 -7.10 -5.55 -43.34
C MET A 10 -7.80 -4.72 -42.26
N HIS A 11 -9.02 -4.22 -42.49
CA HIS A 11 -9.77 -3.46 -41.48
C HIS A 11 -10.05 -4.29 -40.23
N THR A 12 -10.43 -5.56 -40.38
CA THR A 12 -10.67 -6.45 -39.22
C THR A 12 -9.40 -6.73 -38.41
N ASN A 13 -8.23 -6.76 -39.07
CA ASN A 13 -6.95 -6.93 -38.39
C ASN A 13 -6.57 -5.67 -37.60
N ASP A 14 -6.86 -4.49 -38.14
CA ASP A 14 -6.64 -3.23 -37.43
C ASP A 14 -7.58 -3.09 -36.21
N ASP A 15 -8.85 -3.47 -36.37
CA ASP A 15 -9.84 -3.48 -35.29
C ASP A 15 -9.44 -4.44 -34.15
N THR A 16 -8.95 -5.64 -34.50
CA THR A 16 -8.50 -6.64 -33.50
C THR A 16 -7.24 -6.18 -32.78
N ASN A 17 -6.27 -5.58 -33.49
CA ASN A 17 -5.08 -5.01 -32.87
C ASN A 17 -5.41 -3.85 -31.92
N MET A 18 -6.39 -3.01 -32.26
CA MET A 18 -6.85 -1.93 -31.38
C MET A 18 -7.43 -2.48 -30.06
N ILE A 19 -8.25 -3.53 -30.14
CA ILE A 19 -8.85 -4.17 -28.94
C ILE A 19 -7.77 -4.78 -28.05
N ILE A 20 -6.79 -5.50 -28.63
CA ILE A 20 -5.68 -6.10 -27.88
C ILE A 20 -4.88 -5.02 -27.15
N ASN A 21 -4.51 -3.96 -27.85
CA ASN A 21 -3.75 -2.86 -27.27
C ASN A 21 -4.50 -2.19 -26.11
N GLU A 22 -5.82 -2.00 -26.23
CA GLU A 22 -6.62 -1.42 -25.16
C GLU A 22 -6.74 -2.35 -23.96
N PHE A 23 -6.91 -3.66 -24.20
CA PHE A 23 -6.90 -4.66 -23.13
C PHE A 23 -5.57 -4.65 -22.35
N ASP A 24 -4.45 -4.65 -23.05
CA ASP A 24 -3.11 -4.61 -22.44
C ASP A 24 -2.91 -3.34 -21.62
N ARG A 25 -3.42 -2.19 -22.09
CA ARG A 25 -3.38 -0.93 -21.33
C ARG A 25 -4.23 -1.01 -20.07
N ILE A 26 -5.42 -1.58 -20.14
CA ILE A 26 -6.30 -1.77 -18.98
C ILE A 26 -5.62 -2.66 -17.94
N GLU A 27 -5.03 -3.79 -18.35
CA GLU A 27 -4.31 -4.68 -17.44
C GLU A 27 -3.08 -4.01 -16.83
N ALA A 28 -2.30 -3.27 -17.63
CA ALA A 28 -1.18 -2.49 -17.11
C ALA A 28 -1.61 -1.42 -16.08
N MET A 29 -2.75 -0.75 -16.31
CA MET A 29 -3.30 0.21 -15.36
C MET A 29 -3.80 -0.46 -14.07
N LYS A 30 -4.44 -1.63 -14.17
CA LYS A 30 -4.87 -2.41 -13.00
C LYS A 30 -3.67 -2.84 -12.15
N GLU A 31 -2.63 -3.39 -12.79
CA GLU A 31 -1.41 -3.78 -12.07
C GLU A 31 -0.69 -2.57 -11.46
N LYS A 32 -0.65 -1.43 -12.14
CA LYS A 32 -0.12 -0.17 -11.55
C LYS A 32 -0.91 0.25 -10.31
N SER A 33 -2.24 0.21 -10.37
CA SER A 33 -3.11 0.54 -9.22
C SER A 33 -2.88 -0.40 -8.04
N LYS A 34 -2.78 -1.70 -8.32
CA LYS A 34 -2.49 -2.76 -7.33
C LYS A 34 -1.13 -2.57 -6.68
N ASN A 35 -0.08 -2.27 -7.45
CA ASN A 35 1.25 -1.97 -6.94
C ASN A 35 1.26 -0.69 -6.10
N ALA A 36 0.55 0.35 -6.53
CA ALA A 36 0.39 1.57 -5.74
C ALA A 36 -0.33 1.30 -4.40
N ALA A 37 -1.39 0.47 -4.40
CA ALA A 37 -2.07 0.08 -3.17
C ALA A 37 -1.20 -0.77 -2.24
N ARG A 38 -0.41 -1.69 -2.79
CA ARG A 38 0.58 -2.48 -2.04
C ARG A 38 1.63 -1.57 -1.40
N SER A 39 2.26 -0.70 -2.18
CA SER A 39 3.28 0.23 -1.69
C SER A 39 2.76 1.14 -0.57
N ARG A 40 1.51 1.62 -0.67
CA ARG A 40 0.87 2.38 0.43
C ARG A 40 0.75 1.54 1.72
N ARG A 41 0.30 0.28 1.62
CA ARG A 41 0.18 -0.62 2.78
C ARG A 41 1.54 -0.97 3.39
N GLU A 42 2.56 -1.20 2.56
CA GLU A 42 3.93 -1.47 3.01
C GLU A 42 4.51 -0.28 3.74
N LYS A 43 4.33 0.94 3.20
CA LYS A 43 4.76 2.17 3.86
C LYS A 43 4.05 2.38 5.19
N GLU A 44 2.72 2.23 5.22
CA GLU A 44 1.93 2.31 6.45
C GLU A 44 2.41 1.29 7.49
N ASN A 45 2.63 0.02 7.09
CA ASN A 45 3.15 -1.01 7.99
C ASN A 45 4.52 -0.62 8.56
N ALA A 46 5.42 -0.12 7.73
CA ALA A 46 6.74 0.33 8.18
C ALA A 46 6.63 1.47 9.20
N GLU A 47 5.77 2.46 8.96
CA GLU A 47 5.51 3.55 9.92
C GLU A 47 4.96 3.04 11.25
N PHE A 48 4.07 2.03 11.23
CA PHE A 48 3.58 1.39 12.46
C PHE A 48 4.68 0.67 13.24
N PHE A 49 5.56 -0.07 12.54
CA PHE A 49 6.68 -0.75 13.18
C PHE A 49 7.68 0.24 13.79
N GLU A 50 8.01 1.32 13.08
CA GLU A 50 8.87 2.37 13.62
C GLU A 50 8.23 3.06 14.83
N LEU A 51 6.92 3.33 14.79
CA LEU A 51 6.21 3.87 15.94
C LEU A 51 6.26 2.93 17.17
N ALA A 52 6.12 1.62 16.96
CA ALA A 52 6.21 0.63 18.02
C ALA A 52 7.60 0.63 18.69
N LYS A 53 8.68 0.79 17.92
CA LYS A 53 10.06 0.87 18.43
C LYS A 53 10.33 2.12 19.29
N LEU A 54 9.55 3.19 19.11
CA LEU A 54 9.68 4.43 19.88
C LEU A 54 8.97 4.36 21.24
N LEU A 55 8.14 3.35 21.48
CA LEU A 55 7.52 3.15 22.79
C LEU A 55 8.58 2.76 23.82
N PRO A 56 8.47 3.20 25.09
CA PRO A 56 9.38 2.84 26.17
C PRO A 56 9.10 1.42 26.66
N LEU A 57 9.18 0.44 25.77
CA LEU A 57 8.91 -0.98 26.01
C LEU A 57 10.05 -1.80 25.38
N PRO A 58 10.41 -2.96 25.95
CA PRO A 58 11.37 -3.87 25.34
C PRO A 58 10.97 -4.28 23.92
N HIS A 59 11.94 -4.33 22.99
CA HIS A 59 11.71 -4.65 21.58
C HIS A 59 10.96 -5.98 21.37
N ALA A 60 11.28 -7.00 22.17
CA ALA A 60 10.63 -8.31 22.13
C ALA A 60 9.10 -8.24 22.36
N ILE A 61 8.62 -7.21 23.05
CA ILE A 61 7.18 -6.98 23.26
C ILE A 61 6.60 -6.16 22.11
N THR A 62 7.30 -5.10 21.67
CA THR A 62 6.81 -4.20 20.63
C THR A 62 6.68 -4.88 19.26
N ASP A 63 7.51 -5.89 18.98
CA ASP A 63 7.43 -6.71 17.76
C ASP A 63 6.14 -7.55 17.64
N GLN A 64 5.51 -7.85 18.76
CA GLN A 64 4.30 -8.68 18.81
C GLN A 64 3.01 -7.85 18.82
N LEU A 65 3.12 -6.51 18.84
CA LEU A 65 1.96 -5.63 18.92
C LEU A 65 1.23 -5.58 17.58
N ASP A 66 -0.09 -5.67 17.64
CA ASP A 66 -0.95 -5.33 16.52
C ASP A 66 -1.06 -3.80 16.36
N LYS A 67 -1.47 -3.35 15.16
CA LYS A 67 -1.61 -1.92 14.84
C LYS A 67 -2.49 -1.17 15.84
N ALA A 68 -3.59 -1.79 16.28
CA ALA A 68 -4.51 -1.18 17.22
C ALA A 68 -3.87 -0.97 18.60
N SER A 69 -3.11 -1.94 19.10
CA SER A 69 -2.40 -1.79 20.37
C SER A 69 -1.27 -0.78 20.28
N ILE A 70 -0.55 -0.68 19.16
CA ILE A 70 0.45 0.38 18.93
C ILE A 70 -0.19 1.77 19.07
N ILE A 71 -1.34 2.01 18.43
CA ILE A 71 -2.06 3.29 18.58
C ILE A 71 -2.51 3.54 20.01
N ARG A 72 -3.12 2.56 20.67
CA ARG A 72 -3.62 2.69 22.05
C ARG A 72 -2.49 3.00 23.03
N LEU A 73 -1.39 2.27 22.95
CA LEU A 73 -0.23 2.46 23.82
C LEU A 73 0.44 3.81 23.57
N THR A 74 0.64 4.19 22.31
CA THR A 74 1.18 5.51 21.94
C THR A 74 0.31 6.64 22.48
N THR A 75 -1.00 6.56 22.27
CA THR A 75 -1.95 7.58 22.75
C THR A 75 -1.91 7.70 24.27
N SER A 76 -1.92 6.58 24.98
CA SER A 76 -1.82 6.55 26.45
C SER A 76 -0.49 7.12 26.93
N TYR A 77 0.62 6.78 26.27
CA TYR A 77 1.95 7.29 26.60
C TYR A 77 2.03 8.82 26.47
N LEU A 78 1.54 9.38 25.36
CA LEU A 78 1.51 10.83 25.16
C LEU A 78 0.65 11.54 26.20
N LYS A 79 -0.52 10.98 26.55
CA LYS A 79 -1.38 11.51 27.62
C LYS A 79 -0.69 11.49 28.98
N MET A 80 -0.01 10.39 29.32
CA MET A 80 0.73 10.28 30.58
C MET A 80 1.87 11.30 30.66
N ARG A 81 2.62 11.51 29.57
CA ARG A 81 3.67 12.55 29.51
C ARG A 81 3.14 13.97 29.66
N ALA A 82 1.91 14.24 29.23
CA ALA A 82 1.30 15.56 29.42
C ALA A 82 0.92 15.84 30.88
N ILE A 83 0.58 14.78 31.64
CA ILE A 83 0.20 14.88 33.06
C ILE A 83 1.44 14.81 33.97
N ILE A 84 2.52 14.16 33.52
CA ILE A 84 3.77 14.01 34.26
C ILE A 84 4.91 14.63 33.42
N PRO A 85 5.19 15.94 33.60
CA PRO A 85 6.13 16.70 32.75
C PRO A 85 7.59 16.26 32.92
N GLU A 86 7.96 15.71 34.07
CA GLU A 86 9.31 15.24 34.39
C GLU A 86 9.30 13.74 34.68
N GLY A 87 9.82 12.97 33.72
CA GLY A 87 9.81 11.52 33.71
C GLY A 87 10.67 10.90 34.80
N ASN A 88 10.13 10.75 36.01
CA ASN A 88 10.60 9.77 36.99
C ASN A 88 10.05 8.37 36.70
N LEU A 89 10.10 7.96 35.43
CA LEU A 89 10.13 6.54 35.05
C LEU A 89 11.59 6.21 34.69
N MET A 90 12.47 6.31 35.69
CA MET A 90 13.68 5.49 35.70
C MET A 90 13.24 4.07 36.06
N ILE A 91 13.14 3.22 35.05
CA ILE A 91 13.22 1.77 35.18
C ILE A 91 14.20 1.28 34.13
#